data_AF-I4E401-F1
#
_entry.id   AF-I4E401-F1
#
_cell.length_a   1.000
_cell.length_b   1.000
_cell.length_c   1.000
_cell.angle_alpha   90.00
_cell.angle_beta   90.00
_cell.angle_gamma   90.00
#
_symmetry.space_group_name_H-M   'P 1'
#
loop_
_entity.id
_entity.type
_entity.pdbx_description
1 polymer ?
#
loop_
_entity_poly.entity_id
_entity_poly.type
_entity_poly.pdbx_seq_one_letter_code
_entity_poly.pdbx_strand_id
1 'polypeptide(L)'
;MEVQLPKIKTVRVMLAGMTAQQESVFKMAFKMHNTTRYETVSPSDGSAVPDLVLADTDAEGGFELWKELAERYKDIPVAVCSEKVPDSEVPYLPKPIRFETLFPMLRKLLQGENVYGKSFIAPADRSAKNNGNVQRTVTIRQFNPNKGLLGALRFAEKNRQDIAILHGNKPVLIVFPSIQRVLLTESVQKLEELCKDENLQVSCKTVPDNPQWREKAKVGIMSCMWQFSIWTAQGRLIYPISPDTPFTLKSWPNLTRLANVPGSIRLSAFLTKASVNLNVLYKVMPLNLNDILNYLAATYTTGFLSVDLKTVSQQAYSDMADKINIGADSASDSEMMKKAEKITTPSQSQSRGLLQRLMKKLLGS
;
A
#
# COMPACT_ATOMS: atom_id res chain seq x y z
N MET A 1 -3.85 17.75 -25.57
CA MET A 1 -4.34 16.99 -24.39
C MET A 1 -3.23 16.95 -23.37
N GLU A 2 -3.34 17.77 -22.33
CA GLU A 2 -2.34 17.83 -21.26
C GLU A 2 -2.27 16.50 -20.53
N VAL A 3 -1.06 15.97 -20.43
CA VAL A 3 -0.76 14.74 -19.70
C VAL A 3 -0.85 15.07 -18.21
N GLN A 4 -1.93 14.68 -17.54
CA GLN A 4 -1.97 14.71 -16.08
C GLN A 4 -0.99 13.66 -15.54
N LEU A 5 0.21 14.14 -15.22
CA LEU A 5 1.22 13.41 -14.45
C LEU A 5 0.62 12.98 -13.10
N PRO A 6 1.00 11.82 -12.55
CA PRO A 6 0.59 11.43 -11.20
C PRO A 6 0.99 12.55 -10.23
N LYS A 7 -0.01 13.14 -9.57
CA LYS A 7 0.21 14.23 -8.61
C LYS A 7 1.01 13.65 -7.45
N ILE A 8 2.31 13.93 -7.42
CA ILE A 8 3.15 13.71 -6.26
C ILE A 8 2.47 14.45 -5.10
N LYS A 9 2.23 13.76 -3.98
CA LYS A 9 1.64 14.39 -2.80
C LYS A 9 2.53 15.56 -2.41
N THR A 10 1.97 16.76 -2.48
CA THR A 10 2.63 17.98 -2.00
C THR A 10 2.35 18.12 -0.51
N VAL A 11 3.39 18.40 0.27
CA VAL A 11 3.31 18.75 1.68
C VAL A 11 3.86 20.17 1.81
N ARG A 12 3.01 21.09 2.24
CA ARG A 12 3.37 22.49 2.49
C ARG A 12 3.89 22.62 3.92
N VAL A 13 5.14 23.03 4.07
CA VAL A 13 5.80 23.17 5.37
C VAL A 13 6.06 24.65 5.63
N MET A 14 5.56 25.16 6.74
CA MET A 14 5.91 26.49 7.22
C MET A 14 7.13 26.38 8.13
N LEU A 15 8.17 27.17 7.84
CA LEU A 15 9.35 27.31 8.69
C LEU A 15 9.20 28.62 9.46
N ALA A 16 9.09 28.57 10.78
CA ALA A 16 8.84 29.73 11.63
C ALA A 16 10.02 29.96 12.59
N GLY A 17 10.43 31.22 12.76
CA GLY A 17 11.53 31.59 13.67
C GLY A 17 12.92 31.11 13.23
N MET A 18 13.06 30.58 12.01
CA MET A 18 14.33 30.05 11.50
C MET A 18 15.18 31.14 10.84
N THR A 19 16.49 31.04 10.98
CA THR A 19 17.47 31.85 10.26
C THR A 19 17.49 31.50 8.76
N ALA A 20 17.97 32.43 7.92
CA ALA A 20 18.12 32.21 6.48
C ALA A 20 19.00 30.98 6.15
N GLN A 21 19.99 30.68 7.00
CA GLN A 21 20.82 29.49 6.86
C GLN A 21 20.02 28.21 7.13
N GLN A 22 19.28 28.15 8.24
CA GLN A 22 18.43 27.00 8.58
C GLN A 22 17.37 26.75 7.50
N GLU A 23 16.69 27.81 7.04
CA GLU A 23 15.74 27.70 5.94
C GLU A 23 16.36 27.13 4.67
N SER A 24 17.58 27.57 4.32
CA SER A 24 18.29 27.08 3.14
C SER A 24 18.61 25.60 3.23
N VAL A 25 18.98 25.10 4.43
CA VAL A 25 19.21 23.67 4.66
C VAL A 25 17.93 22.86 4.46
N PHE A 26 16.79 23.31 5.00
CA PHE A 26 15.51 22.67 4.79
C PHE A 26 15.07 22.70 3.32
N LYS A 27 15.17 23.87 2.65
CA LYS A 27 14.85 24.04 1.23
C LYS A 27 15.71 23.12 0.36
N MET A 28 17.01 22.99 0.64
CA MET A 28 17.89 22.05 -0.05
C MET A 28 17.46 20.60 0.21
N ALA A 29 17.18 20.26 1.48
CA ALA A 29 16.77 18.91 1.82
C ALA A 29 15.48 18.52 1.10
N PHE A 30 14.48 19.40 1.09
CA PHE A 30 13.19 19.22 0.42
C PHE A 30 13.36 19.02 -1.09
N LYS A 31 14.23 19.79 -1.75
CA LYS A 31 14.56 19.62 -3.17
C LYS A 31 15.22 18.27 -3.46
N MET A 32 16.03 17.75 -2.55
CA MET A 32 16.72 16.45 -2.71
C MET A 32 15.79 15.23 -2.47
N HIS A 33 14.60 15.44 -1.89
CA HIS A 33 13.67 14.36 -1.56
C HIS A 33 12.64 14.11 -2.67
N ASN A 34 12.86 13.06 -3.45
CA ASN A 34 12.07 12.79 -4.67
C ASN A 34 10.76 12.00 -4.45
N THR A 35 10.44 11.58 -3.22
CA THR A 35 9.29 10.70 -2.95
C THR A 35 8.02 11.47 -2.54
N THR A 36 8.18 12.66 -1.99
CA THR A 36 7.08 13.56 -1.57
C THR A 36 7.56 14.98 -1.84
N ARG A 37 6.71 15.79 -2.48
CA ARG A 37 7.07 17.15 -2.86
C ARG A 37 6.86 18.05 -1.64
N TYR A 38 7.94 18.47 -1.00
CA TYR A 38 7.85 19.43 0.10
C TYR A 38 7.99 20.85 -0.46
N GLU A 39 7.04 21.71 -0.13
CA GLU A 39 7.04 23.12 -0.53
C GLU A 39 7.06 23.99 0.72
N THR A 40 7.97 24.97 0.78
CA THR A 40 7.99 25.93 1.89
C THR A 40 6.94 27.01 1.64
N VAL A 41 6.10 27.30 2.64
CA VAL A 41 5.13 28.39 2.59
C VAL A 41 5.49 29.47 3.60
N SER A 42 5.35 30.74 3.20
CA SER A 42 5.63 31.89 4.05
C SER A 42 4.38 32.34 4.81
N PRO A 43 4.51 32.82 6.06
CA PRO A 43 3.39 33.41 6.81
C PRO A 43 2.77 34.63 6.11
N SER A 44 3.56 35.35 5.30
CA SER A 44 3.18 36.60 4.61
C SER A 44 2.25 36.39 3.42
N ASP A 45 2.22 35.19 2.84
CA ASP A 45 1.68 35.00 1.48
C ASP A 45 0.18 34.66 1.47
N GLY A 46 -0.47 34.55 2.64
CA GLY A 46 -1.93 34.56 2.89
C GLY A 46 -2.82 33.54 2.17
N SER A 47 -2.30 32.84 1.16
CA SER A 47 -3.06 32.09 0.16
C SER A 47 -2.85 30.57 0.27
N ALA A 48 -1.86 30.11 1.05
CA ALA A 48 -1.53 28.70 1.19
C ALA A 48 -1.49 28.28 2.66
N VAL A 49 -2.47 27.47 3.08
CA VAL A 49 -2.51 26.85 4.41
C VAL A 49 -1.40 25.78 4.50
N PRO A 50 -0.53 25.80 5.52
CA PRO A 50 0.48 24.76 5.70
C PRO A 50 -0.15 23.42 6.10
N ASP A 51 0.52 22.32 5.77
CA ASP A 51 0.18 20.97 6.23
C ASP A 51 1.01 20.56 7.47
N LEU A 52 2.10 21.29 7.76
CA LEU A 52 2.96 21.15 8.93
C LEU A 52 3.66 22.48 9.21
N VAL A 53 3.76 22.87 10.48
CA VAL A 53 4.55 24.03 10.92
C VAL A 53 5.75 23.53 11.74
N LEU A 54 6.95 24.03 11.43
CA LEU A 54 8.18 23.79 12.17
C LEU A 54 8.62 25.11 12.79
N ALA A 55 8.44 25.28 14.09
CA ALA A 55 8.81 26.49 14.81
C ALA A 55 10.14 26.30 15.54
N ASP A 56 11.14 27.12 15.23
CA ASP A 56 12.36 27.21 16.02
C ASP A 56 12.05 27.90 17.36
N THR A 57 12.23 27.18 18.47
CA THR A 57 11.98 27.71 19.82
C THR A 57 13.25 27.95 20.61
N ASP A 58 14.44 27.74 20.03
CA ASP A 58 15.71 28.03 20.73
C ASP A 58 16.10 29.50 20.64
N ALA A 59 15.56 30.21 19.64
CA ALA A 59 15.75 31.64 19.47
C ALA A 59 14.90 32.46 20.45
N GLU A 60 15.35 33.68 20.76
CA GLU A 60 14.59 34.63 21.59
C GLU A 60 13.21 34.91 20.97
N GLY A 61 12.14 34.76 21.77
CA GLY A 61 10.75 34.90 21.30
C GLY A 61 10.20 33.69 20.53
N GLY A 62 10.98 32.63 20.33
CA GLY A 62 10.58 31.47 19.52
C GLY A 62 9.44 30.64 20.14
N PHE A 63 9.37 30.57 21.47
CA PHE A 63 8.30 29.82 22.16
C PHE A 63 6.97 30.57 22.13
N GLU A 64 6.98 31.90 22.24
CA GLU A 64 5.82 32.76 22.06
C GLU A 64 5.26 32.64 20.64
N LEU A 65 6.15 32.67 19.64
CA LEU A 65 5.80 32.46 18.24
C LEU A 65 5.17 31.07 18.01
N TRP A 66 5.71 30.01 18.63
CA TRP A 66 5.12 28.69 18.56
C TRP A 66 3.71 28.65 19.16
N LYS A 67 3.48 29.27 20.32
CA LYS A 67 2.14 29.34 20.95
C LYS A 67 1.12 30.01 20.05
N GLU A 68 1.46 31.15 19.47
CA GLU A 68 0.59 31.88 18.54
C GLU A 68 0.21 31.01 17.34
N LEU A 69 1.19 30.28 16.77
CA LEU A 69 0.96 29.40 15.64
C LEU A 69 0.14 28.17 16.02
N ALA A 70 0.37 27.58 17.20
CA ALA A 70 -0.40 26.45 17.71
C ALA A 70 -1.87 26.81 17.97
N GLU A 71 -2.15 28.02 18.44
CA GLU A 71 -3.52 28.52 18.61
C GLU A 71 -4.20 28.80 17.26
N ARG A 72 -3.44 29.34 16.29
CA ARG A 72 -3.91 29.64 14.93
C ARG A 72 -4.22 28.37 14.14
N TYR A 73 -3.43 27.33 14.32
CA TYR A 73 -3.44 26.12 13.51
C TYR A 73 -3.78 24.87 14.35
N LYS A 74 -5.07 24.72 14.69
CA LYS A 74 -5.54 23.63 15.58
C LYS A 74 -5.61 22.25 14.91
N ASP A 75 -5.82 22.21 13.59
CA ASP A 75 -6.05 20.98 12.83
C ASP A 75 -4.80 20.45 12.13
N ILE A 76 -3.66 21.13 12.25
CA ILE A 76 -2.39 20.71 11.65
C ILE A 76 -1.30 20.63 12.72
N PRO A 77 -0.31 19.74 12.56
CA PRO A 77 0.79 19.64 13.51
C PRO A 77 1.64 20.92 13.50
N VAL A 78 1.80 21.53 14.68
CA VAL A 78 2.71 22.64 14.93
C VAL A 78 3.83 22.15 15.83
N ALA A 79 4.96 21.80 15.22
CA ALA A 79 6.07 21.15 15.89
C ALA A 79 7.07 22.15 16.45
N VAL A 80 7.52 21.87 17.67
CA VAL A 80 8.65 22.53 18.32
C VAL A 80 9.95 21.97 17.75
N CYS A 81 10.81 22.84 17.22
CA CYS A 81 12.16 22.53 16.78
C CYS A 81 13.15 23.09 17.80
N SER A 82 13.71 22.24 18.65
CA SER A 82 14.61 22.67 19.73
C SER A 82 15.76 21.67 19.93
N GLU A 83 16.88 22.16 20.45
CA GLU A 83 17.92 21.31 21.04
C GLU A 83 17.46 20.73 22.38
N LYS A 84 16.66 21.48 23.12
CA LYS A 84 16.11 21.07 24.41
C LYS A 84 14.80 20.32 24.18
N VAL A 85 14.70 19.18 24.86
CA VAL A 85 13.48 18.40 24.87
C VAL A 85 12.38 19.20 25.60
N PRO A 86 11.18 19.39 25.00
CA PRO A 86 10.09 20.10 25.66
C PRO A 86 9.55 19.36 26.89
N ASP A 87 9.20 20.11 27.93
CA ASP A 87 8.63 19.58 29.18
C ASP A 87 7.14 19.20 29.07
N SER A 88 6.45 19.67 28.04
CA SER A 88 5.01 19.50 27.80
C SER A 88 4.72 18.67 26.57
N GLU A 89 3.59 17.93 26.55
CA GLU A 89 3.11 17.12 25.41
C GLU A 89 2.91 17.94 24.13
N VAL A 90 3.98 18.10 23.36
CA VAL A 90 3.97 18.84 22.08
C VAL A 90 4.63 18.03 20.97
N PRO A 91 4.20 18.19 19.71
CA PRO A 91 4.90 17.63 18.57
C PRO A 91 6.34 18.17 18.54
N TYR A 92 7.34 17.29 18.45
CA TYR A 92 8.75 17.68 18.66
C TYR A 92 9.68 17.20 17.55
N LEU A 93 10.52 18.10 17.04
CA LEU A 93 11.60 17.82 16.10
C LEU A 93 12.96 18.17 16.75
N PRO A 94 13.77 17.17 17.14
CA PRO A 94 15.03 17.42 17.82
C PRO A 94 16.09 18.03 16.89
N LYS A 95 16.86 18.98 17.42
CA LYS A 95 18.11 19.44 16.83
C LYS A 95 19.31 18.69 17.45
N PRO A 96 20.41 18.47 16.71
CA PRO A 96 20.64 18.86 15.32
C PRO A 96 19.84 18.02 14.32
N ILE A 97 19.26 18.67 13.31
CA ILE A 97 18.45 18.03 12.28
C ILE A 97 19.38 17.32 11.28
N ARG A 98 19.41 15.99 11.34
CA ARG A 98 20.18 15.18 10.38
C ARG A 98 19.32 14.82 9.18
N PHE A 99 19.88 14.93 7.99
CA PHE A 99 19.19 14.63 6.72
C PHE A 99 18.61 13.21 6.68
N GLU A 100 19.35 12.22 7.17
CA GLU A 100 18.94 10.81 7.24
C GLU A 100 17.65 10.59 8.05
N THR A 101 17.47 11.40 9.10
CA THR A 101 16.36 11.28 10.06
C THR A 101 15.23 12.28 9.81
N LEU A 102 15.49 13.35 9.04
CA LEU A 102 14.55 14.46 8.83
C LEU A 102 13.21 13.98 8.26
N PHE A 103 13.21 13.32 7.10
CA PHE A 103 11.96 12.91 6.44
C PHE A 103 11.16 11.85 7.22
N PRO A 104 11.80 10.84 7.85
CA PRO A 104 11.12 9.99 8.82
C PRO A 104 10.42 10.77 9.94
N MET A 105 11.07 11.80 10.50
CA MET A 105 10.48 12.62 11.57
C MET A 105 9.33 13.50 11.08
N LEU A 106 9.47 14.15 9.92
CA LEU A 106 8.38 14.93 9.30
C LEU A 106 7.15 14.06 9.02
N ARG A 107 7.35 12.82 8.58
CA ARG A 107 6.25 11.87 8.38
C ARG A 107 5.52 11.56 9.68
N LYS A 108 6.25 11.27 10.75
CA LYS A 108 5.65 11.01 12.07
C LYS A 108 4.87 12.23 12.57
N LEU A 109 5.38 13.44 12.36
CA LEU A 109 4.69 14.68 12.71
C LEU A 109 3.38 14.84 11.91
N LEU A 110 3.42 14.61 10.59
CA LEU A 110 2.23 14.63 9.73
C LEU A 110 1.18 13.55 10.06
N GLN A 111 1.59 12.49 10.75
CA GLN A 111 0.72 11.41 11.22
C GLN A 111 0.27 11.60 12.68
N GLY A 112 0.73 12.65 13.36
CA GLY A 112 0.40 12.92 14.77
C GLY A 112 1.12 12.02 15.79
N GLU A 113 2.16 11.28 15.39
CA GLU A 113 2.78 10.23 16.21
C GLU A 113 3.93 10.72 17.12
N ASN A 114 4.37 11.97 16.99
CA ASN A 114 5.64 12.45 17.56
C ASN A 114 5.47 13.48 18.68
N VAL A 115 4.69 13.14 19.71
CA VAL A 115 4.41 13.95 20.91
C VAL A 115 5.35 13.55 22.06
N TYR A 116 5.99 14.53 22.72
CA TYR A 116 6.92 14.32 23.85
C TYR A 116 6.38 14.97 25.13
N GLY A 117 6.26 14.27 26.28
CA GLY A 117 5.78 14.92 27.52
C GLY A 117 4.97 14.11 28.55
N LYS A 118 5.20 12.80 28.73
CA LYS A 118 4.75 12.09 29.95
C LYS A 118 5.94 11.57 30.74
N SER A 119 6.20 12.20 31.89
CA SER A 119 6.96 11.58 32.98
C SER A 119 6.03 10.63 33.73
N PHE A 120 6.39 9.35 33.77
CA PHE A 120 5.76 8.38 34.67
C PHE A 120 6.22 8.71 36.09
N ILE A 121 5.30 9.08 36.97
CA ILE A 121 5.57 9.20 38.40
C ILE A 121 5.77 7.78 38.94
N ALA A 122 6.97 7.49 39.44
CA ALA A 122 7.24 6.29 40.21
C ALA A 122 6.62 6.43 41.61
N PRO A 123 5.85 5.44 42.11
CA PRO A 123 5.67 5.27 43.54
C PRO A 123 6.94 4.59 44.08
N ALA A 124 7.53 5.21 45.11
CA ALA A 124 8.60 4.60 45.88
C ALA A 124 8.08 3.37 46.66
N ASP A 125 8.92 2.34 46.69
CA ASP A 125 8.87 1.13 47.51
C ASP A 125 7.58 0.30 47.55
N ARG A 126 7.63 -0.83 46.83
CA ARG A 126 7.85 -2.14 47.49
C ARG A 126 8.18 -3.20 46.44
N SER A 127 9.40 -3.72 46.54
CA SER A 127 9.78 -5.11 46.24
C SER A 127 9.31 -5.76 44.92
N ALA A 128 10.32 -6.06 44.10
CA ALA A 128 10.44 -7.27 43.28
C ALA A 128 9.71 -7.33 41.91
N LYS A 129 10.59 -7.48 40.90
CA LYS A 129 10.46 -8.18 39.60
C LYS A 129 9.95 -7.41 38.37
N ASN A 130 10.86 -7.44 37.39
CA ASN A 130 10.72 -7.29 35.93
C ASN A 130 10.53 -5.90 35.32
N ASN A 131 11.64 -5.38 34.78
CA ASN A 131 11.69 -4.35 33.75
C ASN A 131 10.86 -4.76 32.52
N GLY A 132 9.71 -4.12 32.32
CA GLY A 132 8.95 -4.15 31.08
C GLY A 132 9.39 -3.02 30.16
N ASN A 133 10.18 -3.34 29.15
CA ASN A 133 10.45 -2.49 28.00
C ASN A 133 9.12 -2.22 27.28
N VAL A 134 8.57 -1.00 27.34
CA VAL A 134 7.31 -0.67 26.63
C VAL A 134 7.61 -0.49 25.15
N GLN A 135 7.81 -1.62 24.47
CA GLN A 135 7.85 -1.72 23.01
C GLN A 135 6.46 -1.32 22.48
N ARG A 136 6.35 -0.14 21.86
CA ARG A 136 5.15 0.23 21.10
C ARG A 136 4.93 -0.79 19.98
N THR A 137 3.98 -1.69 20.17
CA THR A 137 3.57 -2.69 19.21
C THR A 137 2.66 -2.06 18.16
N VAL A 138 3.14 -1.92 16.93
CA VAL A 138 2.27 -1.61 15.78
C VAL A 138 1.50 -2.89 15.44
N THR A 139 0.18 -2.88 15.61
CA THR A 139 -0.66 -4.03 15.24
C THR A 139 -0.81 -4.09 13.72
N ILE A 140 -0.02 -4.94 13.07
CA ILE A 140 -0.12 -5.20 11.63
C ILE A 140 -1.18 -6.27 11.42
N ARG A 141 -2.30 -5.91 10.79
CA ARG A 141 -3.34 -6.87 10.38
C ARG A 141 -2.80 -7.76 9.26
N GLN A 142 -3.27 -9.01 9.22
CA GLN A 142 -2.92 -9.96 8.17
C GLN A 142 -4.12 -10.25 7.27
N PHE A 143 -3.86 -10.70 6.04
CA PHE A 143 -4.88 -11.25 5.16
C PHE A 143 -4.41 -12.59 4.58
N ASN A 144 -5.36 -13.48 4.30
CA ASN A 144 -5.08 -14.77 3.69
C ASN A 144 -5.17 -14.66 2.15
N PRO A 145 -4.07 -14.88 1.41
CA PRO A 145 -4.08 -14.75 -0.04
C PRO A 145 -4.88 -15.83 -0.77
N ASN A 146 -5.32 -16.88 -0.07
CA ASN A 146 -6.12 -17.97 -0.64
C ASN A 146 -7.63 -17.78 -0.43
N LYS A 147 -8.07 -16.64 0.14
CA LYS A 147 -9.49 -16.28 0.31
C LYS A 147 -9.95 -15.25 -0.73
N GLY A 148 -11.27 -15.13 -0.89
CA GLY A 148 -11.93 -14.16 -1.77
C GLY A 148 -11.50 -14.28 -3.25
N LEU A 149 -11.56 -13.15 -3.96
CA LEU A 149 -11.31 -13.11 -5.41
C LEU A 149 -9.86 -13.45 -5.77
N LEU A 150 -8.90 -12.99 -4.97
CA LEU A 150 -7.47 -13.32 -5.13
C LEU A 150 -7.22 -14.82 -4.97
N GLY A 151 -7.82 -15.43 -3.95
CA GLY A 151 -7.73 -16.86 -3.71
C GLY A 151 -8.29 -17.69 -4.85
N ALA A 152 -9.47 -17.34 -5.36
CA ALA A 152 -10.07 -17.99 -6.51
C ALA A 152 -9.22 -17.84 -7.78
N LEU A 153 -8.61 -16.67 -8.02
CA LEU A 153 -7.70 -16.47 -9.14
C LEU A 153 -6.43 -17.34 -9.03
N ARG A 154 -5.85 -17.45 -7.83
CA ARG A 154 -4.69 -18.33 -7.55
C ARG A 154 -5.04 -19.80 -7.72
N PHE A 155 -6.24 -20.18 -7.29
CA PHE A 155 -6.75 -21.53 -7.51
C PHE A 155 -6.89 -21.78 -9.02
N ALA A 156 -7.55 -20.89 -9.75
CA ALA A 156 -7.79 -21.05 -11.17
C ALA A 156 -6.49 -21.09 -12.01
N GLU A 157 -5.50 -20.27 -11.66
CA GLU A 157 -4.19 -20.25 -12.35
C GLU A 157 -3.43 -21.59 -12.24
N LYS A 158 -3.51 -22.26 -11.09
CA LYS A 158 -2.88 -23.57 -10.87
C LYS A 158 -3.61 -24.73 -11.51
N ASN A 159 -4.87 -24.54 -11.89
CA ASN A 159 -5.65 -25.57 -12.54
C ASN A 159 -5.28 -25.69 -14.02
N ARG A 160 -5.53 -26.87 -14.59
CA ARG A 160 -5.29 -27.14 -16.02
C ARG A 160 -6.47 -26.77 -16.91
N GLN A 161 -7.64 -26.59 -16.32
CA GLN A 161 -8.89 -26.28 -17.02
C GLN A 161 -9.18 -24.78 -16.92
N ASP A 162 -9.92 -24.27 -17.91
CA ASP A 162 -10.43 -22.91 -17.86
C ASP A 162 -11.53 -22.81 -16.80
N ILE A 163 -11.47 -21.78 -15.96
CA ILE A 163 -12.34 -21.65 -14.79
C ILE A 163 -13.00 -20.28 -14.78
N ALA A 164 -14.33 -20.28 -14.62
CA ALA A 164 -15.12 -19.10 -14.32
C ALA A 164 -15.18 -18.94 -12.80
N ILE A 165 -14.87 -17.73 -12.34
CA ILE A 165 -15.02 -17.33 -10.95
C ILE A 165 -16.30 -16.50 -10.87
N LEU A 166 -17.22 -16.94 -10.02
CA LEU A 166 -18.54 -16.38 -9.88
C LEU A 166 -18.73 -15.73 -8.51
N HIS A 167 -19.48 -14.64 -8.49
CA HIS A 167 -20.01 -14.01 -7.28
C HIS A 167 -21.52 -13.85 -7.46
N GLY A 168 -22.31 -14.39 -6.52
CA GLY A 168 -23.78 -14.39 -6.64
C GLY A 168 -24.29 -15.08 -7.91
N ASN A 169 -23.65 -16.18 -8.31
CA ASN A 169 -23.92 -16.94 -9.55
C ASN A 169 -23.74 -16.15 -10.87
N LYS A 170 -23.09 -14.99 -10.82
CA LYS A 170 -22.67 -14.21 -12.00
C LYS A 170 -21.17 -14.35 -12.21
N PRO A 171 -20.68 -14.63 -13.44
CA PRO A 171 -19.26 -14.69 -13.70
C PRO A 171 -18.65 -13.30 -13.55
N VAL A 172 -17.56 -13.20 -12.78
CA VAL A 172 -16.80 -11.97 -12.52
C VAL A 172 -15.49 -11.95 -13.33
N LEU A 173 -14.89 -13.13 -13.50
CA LEU A 173 -13.76 -13.34 -14.40
C LEU A 173 -13.73 -14.78 -14.89
N ILE A 174 -13.13 -14.99 -16.05
CA ILE A 174 -12.81 -16.31 -16.59
C ILE A 174 -11.30 -16.38 -16.80
N VAL A 175 -10.67 -17.40 -16.22
CA VAL A 175 -9.23 -17.60 -16.24
C VAL A 175 -8.92 -18.70 -17.26
N PHE A 176 -7.94 -18.42 -18.12
CA PHE A 176 -7.45 -19.33 -19.15
C PHE A 176 -5.97 -19.64 -18.89
N PRO A 177 -5.67 -20.67 -18.07
CA PRO A 177 -4.30 -20.97 -17.64
C PRO A 177 -3.36 -21.31 -18.81
N SER A 178 -3.86 -22.02 -19.83
CA SER A 178 -3.08 -22.46 -20.99
C SER A 178 -2.48 -21.30 -21.80
N ILE A 179 -3.20 -20.20 -21.93
CA ILE A 179 -2.77 -19.01 -22.66
C ILE A 179 -2.30 -17.87 -21.73
N GLN A 180 -2.30 -18.10 -20.41
CA GLN A 180 -1.92 -17.12 -19.40
C GLN A 180 -2.74 -15.82 -19.46
N ARG A 181 -4.04 -15.93 -19.79
CA ARG A 181 -4.95 -14.78 -19.92
C ARG A 181 -6.18 -14.88 -19.01
N VAL A 182 -6.78 -13.72 -18.76
CA VAL A 182 -8.03 -13.55 -18.02
C VAL A 182 -8.99 -12.71 -18.87
N LEU A 183 -10.23 -13.16 -18.94
CA LEU A 183 -11.36 -12.37 -19.41
C LEU A 183 -12.07 -11.77 -18.20
N LEU A 184 -12.12 -10.44 -18.14
CA LEU A 184 -12.87 -9.71 -17.14
C LEU A 184 -14.30 -9.49 -17.67
N THR A 185 -15.30 -9.92 -16.92
CA THR A 185 -16.72 -9.73 -17.27
C THR A 185 -17.35 -8.54 -16.55
N GLU A 186 -16.74 -8.11 -15.45
CA GLU A 186 -17.18 -6.97 -14.63
C GLU A 186 -16.24 -5.75 -14.79
N SER A 187 -16.72 -4.59 -14.36
CA SER A 187 -15.93 -3.35 -14.38
C SER A 187 -14.78 -3.38 -13.37
N VAL A 188 -13.72 -2.62 -13.66
CA VAL A 188 -12.53 -2.50 -12.79
C VAL A 188 -12.91 -2.01 -11.38
N GLN A 189 -13.81 -1.04 -11.29
CA GLN A 189 -14.30 -0.50 -10.02
C GLN A 189 -15.01 -1.59 -9.21
N LYS A 190 -15.84 -2.40 -9.87
CA LYS A 190 -16.52 -3.49 -9.20
C LYS A 190 -15.56 -4.56 -8.71
N LEU A 191 -14.57 -4.93 -9.54
CA LEU A 191 -13.53 -5.87 -9.15
C LEU A 191 -12.72 -5.37 -7.95
N GLU A 192 -12.40 -4.08 -7.91
CA GLU A 192 -11.70 -3.47 -6.78
C GLU A 192 -12.54 -3.53 -5.49
N GLU A 193 -13.84 -3.21 -5.55
CA GLU A 193 -14.76 -3.36 -4.40
C GLU A 193 -14.77 -4.80 -3.89
N LEU A 194 -14.91 -5.78 -4.79
CA LEU A 194 -14.96 -7.21 -4.43
C LEU A 194 -13.64 -7.68 -3.80
N CYS A 195 -12.49 -7.22 -4.29
CA CYS A 195 -11.19 -7.56 -3.69
C CYS A 195 -11.00 -7.01 -2.28
N LYS A 196 -11.68 -5.91 -1.93
CA LYS A 196 -11.61 -5.30 -0.59
C LYS A 196 -12.53 -5.96 0.43
N ASP A 197 -13.50 -6.76 -0.01
CA ASP A 197 -14.41 -7.47 0.87
C ASP A 197 -13.77 -8.76 1.41
N GLU A 198 -13.50 -8.78 2.71
CA GLU A 198 -12.88 -9.91 3.41
C GLU A 198 -13.79 -11.14 3.50
N ASN A 199 -15.12 -10.94 3.42
CA ASN A 199 -16.12 -12.00 3.56
C ASN A 199 -16.69 -12.42 2.21
N LEU A 200 -16.10 -11.97 1.10
CA LEU A 200 -16.56 -12.27 -0.25
C LEU A 200 -16.63 -13.79 -0.48
N GLN A 201 -17.84 -14.27 -0.78
CA GLN A 201 -18.06 -15.65 -1.19
C GLN A 201 -17.96 -15.76 -2.71
N VAL A 202 -17.02 -16.59 -3.16
CA VAL A 202 -16.80 -16.87 -4.58
C VAL A 202 -16.95 -18.36 -4.84
N SER A 203 -17.49 -18.71 -6.01
CA SER A 203 -17.51 -20.09 -6.49
C SER A 203 -16.71 -20.22 -7.78
N CYS A 204 -16.08 -21.37 -7.97
CA CYS A 204 -15.31 -21.68 -9.17
C CYS A 204 -16.04 -22.79 -9.94
N LYS A 205 -16.25 -22.59 -11.24
CA LYS A 205 -16.82 -23.61 -12.14
C LYS A 205 -15.91 -23.79 -13.35
N THR A 206 -15.71 -25.03 -13.76
CA THR A 206 -15.04 -25.34 -15.03
C THR A 206 -15.88 -24.82 -16.18
N VAL A 207 -15.20 -24.29 -17.19
CA VAL A 207 -15.81 -23.70 -18.37
C VAL A 207 -15.52 -24.62 -19.57
N PRO A 208 -16.51 -24.90 -20.44
CA PRO A 208 -16.27 -25.63 -21.67
C PRO A 208 -15.35 -24.83 -22.59
N ASP A 209 -14.64 -25.53 -23.47
CA ASP A 209 -13.73 -24.87 -24.41
C ASP A 209 -14.51 -23.92 -25.34
N ASN A 210 -14.20 -22.63 -25.26
CA ASN A 210 -14.85 -21.59 -26.05
C ASN A 210 -13.80 -20.67 -26.68
N PRO A 211 -13.50 -20.83 -27.98
CA PRO A 211 -12.51 -20.02 -28.68
C PRO A 211 -12.80 -18.51 -28.65
N GLN A 212 -14.07 -18.11 -28.67
CA GLN A 212 -14.45 -16.69 -28.66
C GLN A 212 -14.10 -16.02 -27.33
N TRP A 213 -14.24 -16.73 -26.22
CA TRP A 213 -13.86 -16.20 -24.90
C TRP A 213 -12.35 -16.10 -24.75
N ARG A 214 -11.60 -17.07 -25.29
CA ARG A 214 -10.12 -17.02 -25.33
C ARG A 214 -9.63 -15.80 -26.12
N GLU A 215 -10.23 -15.50 -27.27
CA GLU A 215 -9.85 -14.33 -28.09
C GLU A 215 -10.16 -12.99 -27.39
N LYS A 216 -11.26 -12.93 -26.63
CA LYS A 216 -11.62 -11.75 -25.83
C LYS A 216 -10.76 -11.57 -24.57
N ALA A 217 -10.04 -12.61 -24.14
CA ALA A 217 -9.19 -12.59 -22.95
C ALA A 217 -7.88 -11.82 -23.20
N LYS A 218 -7.90 -10.50 -22.96
CA LYS A 218 -6.76 -9.61 -23.25
C LYS A 218 -5.83 -9.37 -22.06
N VAL A 219 -6.28 -9.62 -20.83
CA VAL A 219 -5.51 -9.31 -19.61
C VAL A 219 -4.61 -10.49 -19.26
N GLY A 220 -3.35 -10.27 -18.90
CA GLY A 220 -2.46 -11.34 -18.45
C GLY A 220 -2.77 -11.76 -17.01
N ILE A 221 -2.69 -13.07 -16.71
CA ILE A 221 -2.94 -13.60 -15.35
C ILE A 221 -2.03 -12.92 -14.34
N MET A 222 -0.73 -12.80 -14.63
CA MET A 222 0.25 -12.18 -13.71
C MET A 222 -0.09 -10.72 -13.39
N SER A 223 -0.49 -9.93 -14.40
CA SER A 223 -0.89 -8.53 -14.19
C SER A 223 -2.17 -8.43 -13.35
N CYS A 224 -3.12 -9.34 -13.58
CA CYS A 224 -4.36 -9.41 -12.80
C CYS A 224 -4.08 -9.81 -11.35
N MET A 225 -3.23 -10.83 -11.14
CA MET A 225 -2.77 -11.29 -9.83
C MET A 225 -2.10 -10.15 -9.06
N TRP A 226 -1.15 -9.45 -9.69
CA TRP A 226 -0.48 -8.30 -9.10
C TRP A 226 -1.46 -7.22 -8.61
N GLN A 227 -2.42 -6.84 -9.47
CA GLN A 227 -3.40 -5.82 -9.15
C GLN A 227 -4.35 -6.26 -8.03
N PHE A 228 -4.84 -7.50 -8.09
CA PHE A 228 -5.76 -8.04 -7.08
C PHE A 228 -5.07 -8.15 -5.73
N SER A 229 -3.79 -8.52 -5.69
CA SER A 229 -3.01 -8.55 -4.46
C SER A 229 -2.86 -7.18 -3.82
N ILE A 230 -2.68 -6.11 -4.59
CA ILE A 230 -2.64 -4.74 -4.06
C ILE A 230 -4.00 -4.33 -3.49
N TRP A 231 -5.09 -4.57 -4.23
CA TRP A 231 -6.44 -4.23 -3.77
C TRP A 231 -6.88 -5.03 -2.55
N THR A 232 -6.50 -6.31 -2.48
CA THR A 232 -6.81 -7.18 -1.35
C THR A 232 -5.95 -6.81 -0.14
N ALA A 233 -4.66 -6.52 -0.32
CA ALA A 233 -3.76 -6.26 0.81
C ALA A 233 -4.21 -5.04 1.63
N GLN A 234 -4.54 -3.91 1.01
CA GLN A 234 -4.94 -2.67 1.72
C GLN A 234 -3.98 -2.28 2.87
N GLY A 235 -2.68 -2.54 2.72
CA GLY A 235 -1.69 -2.32 3.77
C GLY A 235 -1.71 -3.37 4.90
N ARG A 236 -2.28 -4.56 4.65
CA ARG A 236 -2.21 -5.72 5.54
C ARG A 236 -1.07 -6.64 5.10
N LEU A 237 -0.45 -7.33 6.06
CA LEU A 237 0.61 -8.30 5.80
C LEU A 237 0.03 -9.60 5.23
N ILE A 238 0.68 -10.13 4.19
CA ILE A 238 0.22 -11.35 3.53
C ILE A 238 0.61 -12.59 4.33
N TYR A 239 -0.36 -13.43 4.68
CA TYR A 239 -0.10 -14.75 5.26
C TYR A 239 0.62 -15.66 4.23
N PRO A 240 1.63 -16.46 4.62
CA PRO A 240 2.11 -16.77 5.98
C PRO A 240 3.25 -15.89 6.51
N ILE A 241 3.56 -14.77 5.85
CA ILE A 241 4.72 -13.94 6.23
C ILE A 241 4.44 -13.29 7.59
N SER A 242 5.34 -13.48 8.55
CA SER A 242 5.36 -12.73 9.81
C SER A 242 6.35 -11.56 9.74
N PRO A 243 6.27 -10.57 10.64
CA PRO A 243 7.20 -9.43 10.65
C PRO A 243 8.69 -9.82 10.75
N ASP A 244 8.97 -10.99 11.33
CA ASP A 244 10.33 -11.52 11.52
C ASP A 244 10.77 -12.48 10.42
N THR A 245 9.84 -12.91 9.55
CA THR A 245 10.12 -13.84 8.45
C THR A 245 11.07 -13.17 7.45
N PRO A 246 12.27 -13.74 7.18
CA PRO A 246 13.16 -13.22 6.17
C PRO A 246 12.61 -13.48 4.76
N PHE A 247 12.71 -12.48 3.90
CA PHE A 247 12.33 -12.56 2.50
C PHE A 247 13.31 -11.82 1.60
N THR A 248 13.41 -12.28 0.35
CA THR A 248 14.26 -11.70 -0.70
C THR A 248 13.57 -11.83 -2.05
N LEU A 249 13.97 -11.05 -3.03
CA LEU A 249 13.39 -11.05 -4.37
C LEU A 249 14.24 -11.90 -5.31
N LYS A 250 13.63 -12.90 -5.95
CA LYS A 250 14.32 -13.81 -6.90
C LYS A 250 14.76 -13.07 -8.17
N SER A 251 13.93 -12.16 -8.64
CA SER A 251 14.15 -11.35 -9.84
C SER A 251 13.24 -10.13 -9.82
N TRP A 252 13.62 -9.09 -10.57
CA TRP A 252 12.83 -7.87 -10.64
C TRP A 252 11.51 -8.11 -11.40
N PRO A 253 10.36 -7.71 -10.83
CA PRO A 253 9.12 -7.61 -11.58
C PRO A 253 9.27 -6.61 -12.73
N ASN A 254 8.55 -6.84 -13.84
CA ASN A 254 8.51 -5.86 -14.93
C ASN A 254 7.61 -4.67 -14.56
N LEU A 255 8.14 -3.77 -13.72
CA LEU A 255 7.41 -2.64 -13.12
C LEU A 255 6.78 -1.70 -14.16
N THR A 256 7.30 -1.66 -15.39
CA THR A 256 6.73 -0.83 -16.46
C THR A 256 5.40 -1.34 -17.01
N ARG A 257 5.09 -2.62 -16.79
CA ARG A 257 3.86 -3.28 -17.26
C ARG A 257 2.89 -3.61 -16.13
N LEU A 258 3.21 -3.22 -14.90
CA LEU A 258 2.46 -3.55 -13.69
C LEU A 258 1.86 -2.31 -13.05
N ALA A 259 0.87 -2.53 -12.19
CA ALA A 259 0.28 -1.46 -11.39
C ALA A 259 1.35 -0.81 -10.50
N ASN A 260 1.41 0.52 -10.53
CA ASN A 260 2.43 1.25 -9.80
C ASN A 260 2.18 1.14 -8.29
N VAL A 261 3.19 0.65 -7.57
CA VAL A 261 3.27 0.74 -6.11
C VAL A 261 4.38 1.73 -5.76
N PRO A 262 4.11 2.76 -4.93
CA PRO A 262 5.13 3.71 -4.53
C PRO A 262 6.35 3.02 -3.92
N GLY A 263 7.55 3.42 -4.33
CA GLY A 263 8.79 2.82 -3.83
C GLY A 263 9.12 1.43 -4.40
N SER A 264 8.32 0.88 -5.32
CA SER A 264 8.56 -0.44 -5.95
C SER A 264 9.96 -0.62 -6.54
N ILE A 265 10.50 0.39 -7.23
CA ILE A 265 11.87 0.34 -7.79
C ILE A 265 12.91 0.18 -6.67
N ARG A 266 12.77 0.93 -5.57
CA ARG A 266 13.70 0.86 -4.43
C ARG A 266 13.56 -0.47 -3.70
N LEU A 267 12.33 -0.95 -3.53
CA LEU A 267 12.04 -2.25 -2.93
C LEU A 267 12.65 -3.38 -3.77
N SER A 268 12.48 -3.36 -5.10
CA SER A 268 13.13 -4.31 -6.00
C SER A 268 14.65 -4.28 -5.87
N ALA A 269 15.25 -3.08 -5.95
CA ALA A 269 16.70 -2.93 -5.90
C ALA A 269 17.32 -3.41 -4.59
N PHE A 270 16.64 -3.16 -3.47
CA PHE A 270 17.09 -3.60 -2.16
C PHE A 270 16.89 -5.10 -1.95
N LEU A 271 15.68 -5.61 -2.22
CA LEU A 271 15.31 -7.00 -1.93
C LEU A 271 15.98 -8.02 -2.85
N THR A 272 16.47 -7.64 -4.03
CA THR A 272 17.28 -8.54 -4.88
C THR A 272 18.71 -8.72 -4.34
N LYS A 273 19.19 -7.79 -3.49
CA LYS A 273 20.56 -7.82 -2.95
C LYS A 273 20.64 -8.34 -1.53
N ALA A 274 19.57 -8.22 -0.76
CA ALA A 274 19.54 -8.59 0.65
C ALA A 274 18.30 -9.42 1.00
N SER A 275 18.50 -10.40 1.88
CA SER A 275 17.42 -11.06 2.59
C SER A 275 17.18 -10.30 3.90
N VAL A 276 15.96 -9.81 4.10
CA VAL A 276 15.59 -9.01 5.27
C VAL A 276 14.19 -9.40 5.75
N ASN A 277 13.87 -9.05 6.99
CA ASN A 277 12.50 -9.12 7.50
C ASN A 277 11.82 -7.74 7.46
N LEU A 278 10.52 -7.69 7.78
CA LEU A 278 9.73 -6.47 7.71
C LEU A 278 10.25 -5.40 8.67
N ASN A 279 10.70 -5.80 9.86
CA ASN A 279 11.21 -4.90 10.90
C ASN A 279 12.47 -4.15 10.42
N VAL A 280 13.41 -4.86 9.79
CA VAL A 280 14.61 -4.26 9.21
C VAL A 280 14.26 -3.41 8.01
N LEU A 281 13.41 -3.93 7.10
CA LEU A 281 13.02 -3.21 5.90
C LEU A 281 12.35 -1.87 6.22
N TYR A 282 11.43 -1.84 7.19
CA TYR A 282 10.74 -0.63 7.61
C TYR A 282 11.68 0.43 8.21
N LYS A 283 12.73 0.00 8.93
CA LYS A 283 13.72 0.92 9.52
C LYS A 283 14.67 1.51 8.48
N VAL A 284 15.11 0.68 7.52
CA VAL A 284 16.13 1.06 6.54
C VAL A 284 15.53 1.82 5.35
N MET A 285 14.27 1.57 5.02
CA MET A 285 13.62 2.18 3.86
C MET A 285 12.59 3.23 4.27
N PRO A 286 12.75 4.50 3.86
CA PRO A 286 11.81 5.56 4.17
C PRO A 286 10.57 5.49 3.26
N LEU A 287 9.85 4.36 3.27
CA LEU A 287 8.61 4.15 2.52
C LEU A 287 7.40 4.05 3.46
N ASN A 288 6.20 4.25 2.94
CA ASN A 288 4.97 4.02 3.71
C ASN A 288 4.81 2.52 3.96
N LEU A 289 4.44 2.13 5.18
CA LEU A 289 4.23 0.72 5.54
C LEU A 289 3.19 0.05 4.62
N ASN A 290 2.11 0.74 4.28
CA ASN A 290 1.08 0.20 3.38
C ASN A 290 1.63 -0.10 2.00
N ASP A 291 2.51 0.75 1.47
CA ASP A 291 3.14 0.53 0.17
C ASP A 291 4.10 -0.66 0.21
N ILE A 292 4.86 -0.81 1.30
CA ILE A 292 5.71 -1.98 1.53
C ILE A 292 4.86 -3.26 1.56
N LEU A 293 3.77 -3.27 2.35
CA LEU A 293 2.92 -4.44 2.52
C LEU A 293 2.18 -4.80 1.22
N ASN A 294 1.69 -3.81 0.48
CA ASN A 294 1.08 -4.02 -0.84
C ASN A 294 2.09 -4.57 -1.85
N TYR A 295 3.34 -4.09 -1.83
CA TYR A 295 4.40 -4.60 -2.69
C TYR A 295 4.79 -6.04 -2.33
N LEU A 296 4.89 -6.37 -1.03
CA LEU A 296 5.15 -7.73 -0.55
C LEU A 296 4.02 -8.68 -0.96
N ALA A 297 2.76 -8.27 -0.81
CA ALA A 297 1.61 -9.05 -1.26
C ALA A 297 1.66 -9.35 -2.77
N ALA A 298 1.91 -8.32 -3.58
CA ALA A 298 2.00 -8.46 -5.03
C ALA A 298 3.15 -9.39 -5.45
N THR A 299 4.36 -9.16 -4.93
CA THR A 299 5.53 -9.97 -5.27
C THR A 299 5.46 -11.41 -4.76
N TYR A 300 4.86 -11.65 -3.60
CA TYR A 300 4.63 -13.00 -3.08
C TYR A 300 3.64 -13.77 -3.96
N THR A 301 2.49 -13.16 -4.28
CA THR A 301 1.43 -13.84 -5.03
C THR A 301 1.80 -14.14 -6.47
N THR A 302 2.62 -13.29 -7.11
CA THR A 302 3.15 -13.52 -8.46
C THR A 302 4.45 -14.34 -8.48
N GLY A 303 4.96 -14.77 -7.32
CA GLY A 303 6.12 -15.67 -7.23
C GLY A 303 7.51 -15.02 -7.37
N PHE A 304 7.59 -13.68 -7.40
CA PHE A 304 8.88 -12.97 -7.41
C PHE A 304 9.56 -12.98 -6.04
N LEU A 305 8.78 -13.07 -4.96
CA LEU A 305 9.31 -13.11 -3.59
C LEU A 305 9.69 -14.56 -3.22
N SER A 306 10.87 -14.72 -2.64
CA SER A 306 11.29 -15.92 -1.92
C SER A 306 11.19 -15.64 -0.42
N VAL A 307 10.61 -16.59 0.33
CA VAL A 307 10.35 -16.45 1.76
C VAL A 307 10.94 -17.65 2.49
N ASP A 308 11.72 -17.41 3.54
CA ASP A 308 12.23 -18.49 4.39
C ASP A 308 11.25 -18.80 5.52
N LEU A 309 10.33 -19.73 5.24
CA LEU A 309 9.27 -20.12 6.18
C LEU A 309 9.75 -21.04 7.30
N LYS A 310 11.05 -21.35 7.42
CA LYS A 310 11.59 -22.22 8.48
C LYS A 310 11.36 -21.67 9.89
N THR A 311 11.04 -20.38 10.02
CA THR A 311 10.71 -19.68 11.28
C THR A 311 9.21 -19.55 11.55
N VAL A 312 8.33 -20.01 10.65
CA VAL A 312 6.88 -19.95 10.84
C VAL A 312 6.41 -21.23 11.55
N SER A 313 5.81 -21.08 12.74
CA SER A 313 5.22 -22.21 13.47
C SER A 313 4.26 -23.00 12.57
N GLN A 314 4.56 -24.30 12.38
CA GLN A 314 3.79 -25.22 11.53
C GLN A 314 2.33 -25.41 11.98
N GLN A 315 1.96 -24.98 13.19
CA GLN A 315 0.60 -25.12 13.74
C GLN A 315 -0.44 -24.19 13.10
N ALA A 316 -0.05 -23.06 12.49
CA ALA A 316 -1.02 -22.13 11.86
C ALA A 316 -1.41 -22.52 10.43
N TYR A 317 -0.68 -23.46 9.81
CA TYR A 317 -0.85 -23.81 8.40
C TYR A 317 -2.02 -24.78 8.12
N SER A 318 -2.43 -25.60 9.10
CA SER A 318 -3.52 -26.58 8.94
C SER A 318 -4.90 -26.00 9.18
N ASP A 319 -5.05 -25.05 10.11
CA ASP A 319 -6.36 -24.64 10.63
C ASP A 319 -7.07 -23.57 9.77
N MET A 320 -6.41 -23.01 8.75
CA MET A 320 -6.96 -21.94 7.91
C MET A 320 -7.01 -22.25 6.41
N ALA A 321 -6.75 -23.50 6.02
CA ALA A 321 -6.97 -23.99 4.67
C ALA A 321 -8.47 -24.33 4.47
N ASP A 322 -9.33 -23.31 4.43
CA ASP A 322 -10.74 -23.51 4.06
C ASP A 322 -10.83 -24.04 2.62
N LYS A 323 -11.56 -25.14 2.44
CA LYS A 323 -11.75 -25.80 1.14
C LYS A 323 -12.60 -24.92 0.22
N ILE A 324 -12.04 -24.51 -0.92
CA ILE A 324 -12.80 -23.91 -2.02
C ILE A 324 -13.75 -24.99 -2.56
N ASN A 325 -15.05 -24.73 -2.50
CA ASN A 325 -16.08 -25.69 -2.90
C ASN A 325 -16.22 -25.70 -4.44
N ILE A 326 -15.87 -26.81 -5.08
CA ILE A 326 -15.96 -27.00 -6.54
C ILE A 326 -17.33 -27.62 -6.83
N GLY A 327 -18.27 -26.81 -7.31
CA GLY A 327 -19.59 -27.30 -7.74
C GLY A 327 -19.50 -27.89 -9.15
N ALA A 328 -19.39 -29.20 -9.24
CA ALA A 328 -19.56 -29.94 -10.49
C ALA A 328 -21.05 -30.31 -10.68
N ASP A 329 -21.88 -29.34 -11.07
CA ASP A 329 -23.27 -29.60 -11.45
C ASP A 329 -23.49 -29.32 -12.93
N SER A 330 -23.60 -30.40 -13.69
CA SER A 330 -23.81 -30.48 -15.14
C SER A 330 -25.28 -30.28 -15.57
N ALA A 331 -25.96 -29.30 -14.99
CA ALA A 331 -27.37 -29.04 -15.30
C ALA A 331 -27.75 -27.54 -15.21
N SER A 332 -27.21 -26.68 -16.09
CA SER A 332 -27.81 -25.35 -16.35
C SER A 332 -27.43 -24.70 -17.69
N ASP A 333 -26.86 -25.46 -18.63
CA ASP A 333 -26.33 -24.94 -19.90
C ASP A 333 -27.39 -24.25 -20.79
N SER A 334 -28.67 -24.63 -20.65
CA SER A 334 -29.75 -24.08 -21.48
C SER A 334 -30.25 -22.69 -21.02
N GLU A 335 -30.14 -22.36 -19.73
CA GLU A 335 -30.57 -21.06 -19.21
C GLU A 335 -29.49 -19.98 -19.33
N MET A 336 -28.21 -20.38 -19.33
CA MET A 336 -27.07 -19.45 -19.46
C MET A 336 -26.90 -18.91 -20.89
N MET A 337 -27.20 -19.71 -21.93
CA MET A 337 -27.15 -19.23 -23.32
C MET A 337 -28.19 -18.14 -23.61
N LYS A 338 -29.40 -18.27 -23.04
CA LYS A 338 -30.49 -17.30 -23.27
C LYS A 338 -30.31 -15.95 -22.56
N LYS A 339 -29.53 -15.89 -21.46
CA LYS A 339 -29.20 -14.63 -20.78
C LYS A 339 -28.00 -13.91 -21.39
N ALA A 340 -27.07 -14.65 -22.02
CA ALA A 340 -25.92 -14.06 -22.70
C ALA A 340 -26.30 -13.37 -24.02
N GLU A 341 -27.31 -13.86 -24.75
CA GLU A 341 -27.82 -13.23 -25.98
C GLU A 341 -28.62 -11.93 -25.72
N LYS A 342 -29.17 -11.74 -24.51
CA LYS A 342 -29.96 -10.54 -24.18
C LYS A 342 -29.12 -9.29 -23.84
N ILE A 343 -27.80 -9.44 -23.73
CA ILE A 343 -26.87 -8.34 -23.37
C ILE A 343 -26.23 -7.71 -24.63
N THR A 344 -26.53 -8.23 -25.83
CA THR A 344 -26.11 -7.62 -27.10
C THR A 344 -27.07 -6.52 -27.54
N THR A 345 -26.99 -5.35 -26.91
CA THR A 345 -27.37 -4.07 -27.53
C THR A 345 -26.49 -2.97 -26.91
N PRO A 346 -25.93 -2.05 -27.70
CA PRO A 346 -24.74 -1.31 -27.32
C PRO A 346 -25.09 -0.13 -26.42
N SER A 347 -24.72 -0.18 -25.15
CA SER A 347 -24.72 1.02 -24.32
C SER A 347 -23.45 1.83 -24.63
N GLN A 348 -23.66 2.94 -25.34
CA GLN A 348 -22.68 3.98 -25.56
C GLN A 348 -22.26 4.64 -24.23
N SER A 349 -21.08 5.28 -24.26
CA SER A 349 -20.39 6.03 -23.17
C SER A 349 -19.49 5.21 -22.22
N GLN A 350 -18.41 4.65 -22.79
CA GLN A 350 -17.24 4.23 -22.00
C GLN A 350 -16.38 5.44 -21.64
N SER A 351 -16.27 5.75 -20.34
CA SER A 351 -15.33 6.74 -19.80
C SER A 351 -13.90 6.18 -19.79
N ARG A 352 -13.00 6.98 -20.36
CA ARG A 352 -11.68 6.63 -20.90
C ARG A 352 -10.59 6.77 -19.83
N GLY A 353 -9.72 5.76 -19.69
CA GLY A 353 -8.45 5.92 -18.96
C GLY A 353 -7.74 4.59 -18.69
N LEU A 354 -6.46 4.52 -19.02
CA LEU A 354 -5.52 3.40 -18.79
C LEU A 354 -5.64 2.12 -19.65
N LEU A 355 -6.76 1.39 -19.68
CA LEU A 355 -6.85 0.14 -20.49
C LEU A 355 -6.70 0.42 -22.00
N GLN A 356 -7.14 1.59 -22.46
CA GLN A 356 -7.03 2.02 -23.85
C GLN A 356 -5.60 2.43 -24.24
N ARG A 357 -4.78 2.90 -23.29
CA ARG A 357 -3.36 3.22 -23.51
C ARG A 357 -2.51 1.97 -23.70
N LEU A 358 -2.91 0.86 -23.09
CA LEU A 358 -2.22 -0.42 -23.25
C LEU A 358 -2.48 -1.04 -24.64
N MET A 359 -3.69 -0.86 -25.19
CA MET A 359 -4.04 -1.41 -26.50
C MET A 359 -3.49 -0.62 -27.69
N LYS A 360 -3.32 0.71 -27.59
CA LYS A 360 -2.77 1.52 -28.69
C LYS A 360 -1.28 1.25 -28.98
N LYS A 361 -0.55 0.67 -28.03
CA LYS A 361 0.89 0.38 -28.16
C LYS A 361 1.18 -1.03 -28.70
N LEU A 362 0.15 -1.86 -28.87
CA LEU A 362 0.23 -3.26 -29.32
C LEU A 362 -0.31 -3.48 -30.74
N LEU A 363 -1.07 -2.51 -31.27
CA LEU A 363 -1.52 -2.47 -32.66
C LEU A 363 -0.85 -1.24 -33.27
N GLY A 364 0.24 -1.43 -34.01
CA GLY A 364 1.02 -0.33 -34.58
C GLY A 364 0.15 0.60 -35.44
N SER A 365 -0.04 1.83 -34.96
CA SER A 365 -0.36 3.06 -35.69
C SER A 365 -0.12 4.25 -34.75
#